data_AF-A0A2J8ACP9-F1
#
_entry.id   AF-A0A2J8ACP9-F1
#
_cell.length_a   1.000
_cell.length_b   1.000
_cell.length_c   1.000
_cell.angle_alpha   90.00
_cell.angle_beta   90.00
_cell.angle_gamma   90.00
#
_symmetry.space_group_name_H-M   'P 1'
#
loop_
_entity.id
_entity.type
_entity.pdbx_description
1 polymer ?
#
loop_
_entity_poly.entity_id
_entity_poly.type
_entity_poly.pdbx_seq_one_letter_code
_entity_poly.pdbx_strand_id
1 'polypeptide(L)'
;MFIPSDSLGGLSPERKAAVAMRGLFTFVAARVVLAQLQGPAGPTPTGHTSYNQQQYLDLVESLDTPMKGEGGDEWLSALMRKNHALALRLMEVREAYLEEFEWAKVAEMASRETRESNTRLMRASAMASLNATAAEPQGSGASRSMDDA
;
A
#
# COMPACT_ATOMS: atom_id res chain seq x y z
N MET A 1 14.84 5.17 17.32
CA MET A 1 13.93 4.28 18.06
C MET A 1 14.34 2.85 17.70
N PHE A 2 14.60 1.98 18.69
CA PHE A 2 14.92 0.57 18.46
C PHE A 2 13.64 -0.25 18.53
N ILE A 3 13.41 -1.15 17.56
CA ILE A 3 12.24 -2.02 17.52
C ILE A 3 12.72 -3.45 17.83
N PRO A 4 12.19 -4.09 18.89
CA PRO A 4 12.53 -5.47 19.21
C PRO A 4 12.19 -6.40 18.04
N SER A 5 13.19 -7.16 17.59
CA SER A 5 13.12 -8.02 16.40
C SER A 5 12.03 -9.10 16.48
N ASP A 6 11.62 -9.48 17.70
CA ASP A 6 10.54 -10.46 17.95
C ASP A 6 9.15 -9.98 17.51
N SER A 7 8.93 -8.67 17.40
CA SER A 7 7.61 -8.12 17.06
C SER A 7 7.22 -8.21 15.59
N LEU A 8 8.18 -8.56 14.72
CA LEU A 8 8.00 -8.62 13.26
C LEU A 8 8.51 -9.93 12.63
N GLY A 9 8.56 -11.00 13.43
CA GLY A 9 9.03 -12.31 12.95
C GLY A 9 10.51 -12.30 12.55
N GLY A 10 11.34 -11.54 13.27
CA GLY A 10 12.78 -11.41 13.01
C GLY A 10 13.15 -10.42 11.90
N LEU A 11 12.18 -9.84 11.19
CA LEU A 11 12.44 -8.84 10.14
C LEU A 11 12.42 -7.43 10.71
N SER A 12 13.29 -6.55 10.18
CA SER A 12 13.16 -5.13 10.49
C SER A 12 11.90 -4.54 9.82
N PRO A 13 11.28 -3.50 10.41
CA PRO A 13 10.17 -2.78 9.78
C PRO A 13 10.54 -2.25 8.40
N GLU A 14 11.78 -1.79 8.22
CA GLU A 14 12.30 -1.31 6.94
C GLU A 14 12.32 -2.43 5.90
N ARG A 15 12.74 -3.66 6.27
CA ARG A 15 12.69 -4.81 5.36
C ARG A 15 11.25 -5.15 4.99
N LYS A 16 10.32 -5.12 5.95
CA LYS A 16 8.90 -5.38 5.68
C LYS A 16 8.31 -4.32 4.73
N ALA A 17 8.63 -3.05 4.96
CA ALA A 17 8.23 -1.95 4.07
C ALA A 17 8.84 -2.11 2.66
N ALA A 18 10.13 -2.44 2.56
CA ALA A 18 10.80 -2.66 1.29
C ALA A 18 10.15 -3.79 0.48
N VAL A 19 9.80 -4.92 1.11
CA VAL A 19 9.10 -6.02 0.43
C VAL A 19 7.72 -5.59 -0.08
N ALA A 20 6.98 -4.80 0.71
CA ALA A 20 5.69 -4.25 0.26
C ALA A 20 5.86 -3.30 -0.94
N MET A 21 6.90 -2.44 -0.91
CA MET A 21 7.22 -1.55 -2.03
C MET A 21 7.61 -2.32 -3.30
N ARG A 22 8.41 -3.38 -3.18
CA ARG A 22 8.72 -4.27 -4.32
C ARG A 22 7.46 -4.87 -4.93
N GLY A 23 6.50 -5.27 -4.10
CA GLY A 23 5.19 -5.76 -4.56
C GLY A 23 4.41 -4.69 -5.32
N LEU A 24 4.39 -3.46 -4.80
CA LEU A 24 3.79 -2.31 -5.48
C LEU A 24 4.44 -2.05 -6.84
N PHE A 25 5.77 -2.08 -6.95
CA PHE A 25 6.47 -1.85 -8.22
C PHE A 25 6.18 -2.93 -9.26
N THR A 26 6.12 -4.20 -8.85
CA THR A 26 5.68 -5.29 -9.73
C THR A 26 4.25 -5.07 -10.23
N PHE A 27 3.35 -4.59 -9.36
CA PHE A 27 1.98 -4.24 -9.75
C PHE A 27 1.91 -3.05 -10.71
N VAL A 28 2.64 -1.97 -10.43
CA VAL A 28 2.70 -0.79 -11.30
C VAL A 28 3.25 -1.17 -12.68
N ALA A 29 4.32 -1.96 -12.73
CA ALA A 29 4.87 -2.46 -13.99
C ALA A 29 3.83 -3.27 -14.79
N ALA A 30 3.06 -4.13 -14.13
CA ALA A 30 1.98 -4.87 -14.78
C ALA A 30 0.92 -3.93 -15.38
N ARG A 31 0.54 -2.85 -14.68
CA ARG A 31 -0.39 -1.84 -15.21
C ARG A 31 0.17 -1.08 -16.40
N VAL A 32 1.44 -0.69 -16.34
CA VAL A 32 2.12 0.01 -17.45
C VAL A 32 2.20 -0.89 -18.69
N VAL A 33 2.65 -2.13 -18.55
CA VAL A 33 2.74 -3.08 -19.66
C VAL A 33 1.37 -3.42 -20.22
N LEU A 34 0.35 -3.58 -19.38
CA LEU A 34 -1.02 -3.80 -19.83
C LEU A 34 -1.52 -2.64 -20.71
N ALA A 35 -1.27 -1.40 -20.30
CA ALA A 35 -1.62 -0.22 -21.10
C ALA A 35 -0.82 -0.14 -22.41
N GLN A 36 0.47 -0.52 -22.40
CA GLN A 36 1.30 -0.59 -23.61
C GLN A 36 0.76 -1.61 -24.63
N LEU A 37 0.26 -2.76 -24.15
CA LEU A 37 -0.33 -3.83 -24.98
C LEU A 37 -1.73 -3.49 -25.53
N GLN A 38 -2.44 -2.56 -24.88
CA GLN A 38 -3.72 -2.00 -25.35
C GLN A 38 -3.54 -0.77 -26.27
N GLY A 39 -2.31 -0.34 -26.53
CA GLY A 39 -2.00 0.88 -27.27
C GLY A 39 -2.57 0.91 -28.70
N PRO A 40 -2.60 2.09 -29.35
CA PRO A 40 -3.29 2.29 -30.63
C PRO A 40 -2.83 1.28 -31.67
N ALA A 41 -3.76 0.51 -32.24
CA ALA A 41 -3.46 -0.49 -33.26
C ALA A 41 -2.79 0.17 -34.48
N GLY A 42 -1.49 -0.08 -34.67
CA GLY A 42 -0.70 0.45 -35.78
C GLY A 42 0.80 0.38 -35.51
N PRO A 43 1.64 0.57 -36.55
CA PRO A 43 3.07 0.73 -36.35
C PRO A 43 3.32 1.97 -35.50
N THR A 44 3.92 1.81 -34.32
CA THR A 44 4.44 2.96 -33.60
C THR A 44 5.62 3.57 -34.38
N PRO A 45 5.94 4.87 -34.21
CA PRO A 45 7.10 5.49 -34.85
C PRO A 45 8.43 4.78 -34.54
N THR A 46 8.46 3.97 -33.49
CA THR A 46 9.58 3.15 -33.03
C THR A 46 9.56 1.71 -33.57
N GLY A 47 8.63 1.35 -34.45
CA GLY A 47 8.58 0.04 -35.10
C GLY A 47 8.03 -1.10 -34.24
N HIS A 48 7.49 -0.81 -33.05
CA HIS A 48 6.84 -1.81 -32.21
C HIS A 48 5.35 -1.89 -32.56
N THR A 49 4.87 -3.09 -32.94
CA THR A 49 3.44 -3.38 -33.06
C THR A 49 2.83 -3.34 -31.66
N SER A 50 2.04 -2.31 -31.37
CA SER A 50 1.41 -2.01 -30.08
C SER A 50 0.40 -3.05 -29.61
N TYR A 51 -0.07 -3.93 -30.49
CA TYR A 51 -1.13 -4.88 -30.18
C TYR A 51 -0.61 -6.33 -30.25
N ASN A 52 -0.24 -6.87 -29.10
CA ASN A 52 -0.03 -8.31 -28.93
C ASN A 52 -1.16 -8.88 -28.06
N GLN A 53 -2.24 -9.31 -28.74
CA GLN A 53 -3.45 -9.81 -28.09
C GLN A 53 -3.18 -10.98 -27.15
N GLN A 54 -2.24 -11.88 -27.49
CA GLN A 54 -1.92 -13.03 -26.64
C GLN A 54 -1.21 -12.60 -25.35
N GLN A 55 -0.21 -11.73 -25.44
CA GLN A 55 0.47 -11.19 -24.26
C GLN A 55 -0.48 -10.39 -23.36
N TYR A 56 -1.43 -9.67 -23.97
CA TYR A 56 -2.48 -8.97 -23.25
C TYR A 56 -3.35 -9.95 -22.45
N LEU A 57 -3.88 -10.99 -23.09
CA LEU A 57 -4.71 -12.00 -22.44
C LEU A 57 -3.95 -12.75 -21.34
N ASP A 58 -2.70 -13.13 -21.60
CA ASP A 58 -1.84 -13.79 -20.60
C ASP A 58 -1.63 -12.91 -19.37
N LEU A 59 -1.43 -11.60 -19.56
CA LEU A 59 -1.25 -10.65 -18.48
C LEU A 59 -2.55 -10.44 -17.68
N VAL A 60 -3.69 -10.28 -18.36
CA VAL A 60 -5.00 -10.17 -17.70
C VAL A 60 -5.27 -11.40 -16.83
N GLU A 61 -5.10 -12.59 -17.39
CA GLU A 61 -5.31 -13.84 -16.64
C GLU A 61 -4.35 -13.95 -15.44
N SER A 62 -3.09 -13.51 -15.60
CA SER A 62 -2.14 -13.51 -14.48
C SER A 62 -2.53 -12.52 -13.37
N LEU A 63 -3.17 -11.40 -13.71
CA LEU A 63 -3.63 -10.39 -12.75
C LEU A 63 -4.85 -10.83 -11.93
N ASP A 64 -5.59 -11.85 -12.38
CA ASP A 64 -6.65 -12.48 -11.58
C ASP A 64 -6.09 -13.30 -10.40
N THR A 65 -4.80 -13.62 -10.45
CA THR A 65 -4.11 -14.31 -9.35
C THR A 65 -3.38 -13.30 -8.44
N PRO A 66 -3.51 -13.41 -7.10
CA PRO A 66 -2.76 -12.55 -6.20
C PRO A 66 -1.24 -12.60 -6.44
N MET A 67 -0.57 -11.45 -6.39
CA MET A 67 0.89 -11.35 -6.50
C MET A 67 1.57 -11.92 -5.25
N LYS A 68 1.84 -13.22 -5.27
CA LYS A 68 2.53 -13.95 -4.19
C LYS A 68 4.06 -13.80 -4.28
N GLY A 69 4.72 -14.13 -3.16
CA GLY A 69 6.17 -14.08 -3.00
C GLY A 69 6.69 -12.71 -2.54
N GLU A 70 7.93 -12.68 -2.03
CA GLU A 70 8.57 -11.43 -1.63
C GLU A 70 8.71 -10.49 -2.85
N GLY A 71 7.96 -9.39 -2.87
CA GLY A 71 8.00 -8.43 -3.98
C GLY A 71 7.31 -8.89 -5.27
N GLY A 72 6.50 -9.96 -5.22
CA GLY A 72 5.81 -10.51 -6.39
C GLY A 72 6.65 -11.47 -7.24
N ASP A 73 7.80 -11.93 -6.74
CA ASP A 73 8.72 -12.77 -7.52
C ASP A 73 8.17 -14.17 -7.83
N GLU A 74 7.34 -14.74 -6.96
CA GLU A 74 6.69 -16.04 -7.22
C GLU A 74 5.66 -15.91 -8.35
N TRP A 75 4.87 -14.82 -8.32
CA TRP A 75 3.94 -14.49 -9.39
C TRP A 75 4.68 -14.26 -10.72
N LEU A 76 5.78 -13.52 -10.70
CA LEU A 76 6.57 -13.25 -11.90
C LEU A 76 7.25 -14.51 -12.44
N SER A 77 7.72 -15.40 -11.56
CA SER A 77 8.25 -16.71 -11.93
C SER A 77 7.18 -17.59 -12.61
N ALA A 78 5.95 -17.58 -12.09
CA ALA A 78 4.82 -18.29 -12.71
C ALA A 78 4.51 -17.72 -14.10
N LEU A 79 4.49 -16.40 -14.24
CA LEU A 79 4.29 -15.75 -15.53
C LEU A 79 5.43 -16.04 -16.50
N MET A 80 6.68 -16.05 -16.05
CA MET A 80 7.85 -16.35 -16.88
C MET A 80 7.81 -17.77 -17.46
N ARG A 81 7.25 -18.74 -16.73
CA ARG A 81 7.02 -20.11 -17.24
C ARG A 81 5.94 -20.15 -18.33
N LYS A 82 4.92 -19.29 -18.25
CA LYS A 82 3.83 -19.21 -19.23
C LYS A 82 4.22 -18.39 -20.46
N ASN A 83 4.81 -17.23 -20.25
CA ASN A 83 5.19 -16.26 -21.27
C ASN A 83 6.49 -15.54 -20.87
N HIS A 84 7.61 -16.10 -21.32
CA HIS A 84 8.96 -15.63 -20.96
C HIS A 84 9.20 -14.18 -21.41
N ALA A 85 8.82 -13.83 -22.65
CA ALA A 85 9.03 -12.48 -23.20
C ALA A 85 8.26 -11.41 -22.42
N LEU A 86 7.01 -11.70 -22.02
CA LEU A 86 6.21 -10.80 -21.21
C LEU A 86 6.82 -10.59 -19.81
N ALA A 87 7.33 -11.66 -19.18
CA ALA A 87 7.98 -11.54 -17.88
C ALA A 87 9.28 -10.72 -17.94
N LEU A 88 10.09 -10.87 -19.00
CA LEU A 88 11.27 -10.03 -19.23
C LEU A 88 10.88 -8.55 -19.33
N ARG A 89 9.81 -8.24 -20.09
CA ARG A 89 9.32 -6.88 -20.21
C ARG A 89 8.87 -6.29 -18.88
N LEU A 90 8.20 -7.07 -18.04
CA LEU A 90 7.80 -6.64 -16.69
C LEU A 90 8.99 -6.39 -15.77
N MET A 91 10.05 -7.20 -15.88
CA MET A 91 11.29 -7.00 -15.11
C MET A 91 11.99 -5.69 -15.50
N GLU A 92 12.10 -5.42 -16.80
CA GLU A 92 12.65 -4.16 -17.31
C GLU A 92 11.84 -2.96 -16.82
N VAL A 93 10.51 -3.01 -16.92
CA VAL A 93 9.64 -1.90 -16.54
C VAL A 93 9.65 -1.66 -15.02
N ARG A 94 9.66 -2.72 -14.18
CA ARG A 94 9.71 -2.54 -12.72
C ARG A 94 11.06 -2.01 -12.24
N GLU A 95 12.14 -2.31 -12.97
CA GLU A 95 13.47 -1.75 -12.70
C GLU A 95 13.55 -0.29 -13.12
N ALA A 96 13.09 0.06 -14.33
CA ALA A 96 13.01 1.44 -14.79
C ALA A 96 12.14 2.31 -13.86
N TYR A 97 11.05 1.75 -13.33
CA TYR A 97 10.18 2.48 -12.40
C TYR A 97 10.86 2.86 -11.07
N LEU A 98 11.97 2.21 -10.69
CA LEU A 98 12.71 2.58 -9.48
C LEU A 98 13.28 4.00 -9.57
N GLU A 99 13.66 4.44 -10.77
CA GLU A 99 14.20 5.77 -11.04
C GLU A 99 13.09 6.83 -11.14
N GLU A 100 11.91 6.45 -11.61
CA GLU A 100 10.73 7.32 -11.71
C GLU A 100 10.00 7.49 -10.37
N PHE A 101 10.23 6.58 -9.41
CA PHE A 101 9.53 6.59 -8.15
C PHE A 101 10.06 7.65 -7.17
N GLU A 102 9.17 8.55 -6.77
CA GLU A 102 9.50 9.71 -5.95
C GLU A 102 9.60 9.38 -4.44
N TRP A 103 10.68 8.71 -4.05
CA TRP A 103 10.94 8.29 -2.66
C TRP A 103 10.86 9.44 -1.66
N ALA A 104 11.36 10.62 -2.02
CA ALA A 104 11.35 11.78 -1.15
C ALA A 104 9.91 12.24 -0.83
N LYS A 105 9.02 12.22 -1.82
CA LYS A 105 7.61 12.57 -1.64
C LYS A 105 6.90 11.56 -0.75
N VAL A 106 7.21 10.26 -0.85
CA VAL A 106 6.64 9.24 0.05
C VAL A 106 7.05 9.50 1.49
N ALA A 107 8.33 9.76 1.75
CA ALA A 107 8.82 10.06 3.09
C ALA A 107 8.17 11.34 3.65
N GLU A 108 8.04 12.37 2.82
CA GLU A 108 7.38 13.63 3.17
C GLU A 108 5.91 13.41 3.51
N MET A 109 5.14 12.76 2.63
CA MET A 109 3.72 12.49 2.81
C MET A 109 3.46 11.62 4.05
N ALA A 110 4.17 10.49 4.19
CA ALA A 110 4.01 9.62 5.34
C ALA A 110 4.28 10.36 6.66
N SER A 111 5.31 11.22 6.70
CA SER A 111 5.64 12.00 7.89
C SER A 111 4.61 13.08 8.19
N ARG A 112 4.22 13.86 7.17
CA ARG A 112 3.24 14.96 7.30
C ARG A 112 1.88 14.41 7.72
N GLU A 113 1.36 13.44 6.98
CA GLU A 113 0.02 12.90 7.18
C GLU A 113 -0.11 12.17 8.53
N THR A 114 0.96 11.52 9.01
CA THR A 114 0.99 10.94 10.37
C THR A 114 0.83 12.03 11.43
N ARG A 115 1.56 13.16 11.32
CA ARG A 115 1.46 14.28 12.27
C ARG A 115 0.08 14.93 12.24
N GLU A 116 -0.45 15.15 11.05
CA GLU A 116 -1.78 15.71 10.86
C GLU A 116 -2.86 14.77 11.42
N SER A 117 -2.74 13.46 11.17
CA SER A 117 -3.65 12.45 11.70
C SER A 117 -3.64 12.44 13.22
N ASN A 118 -2.46 12.43 13.84
CA ASN A 118 -2.33 12.53 15.30
C ASN A 118 -3.00 13.79 15.85
N THR A 119 -2.80 14.93 15.19
CA THR A 119 -3.43 16.21 15.59
C THR A 119 -4.96 16.12 15.50
N ARG A 120 -5.50 15.53 14.42
CA ARG A 120 -6.94 15.33 14.26
C ARG A 120 -7.51 14.40 15.33
N LEU A 121 -6.83 13.29 15.60
CA LEU A 121 -7.25 12.31 16.62
C LEU A 121 -7.24 12.91 18.03
N MET A 122 -6.21 13.69 18.39
CA MET A 122 -6.16 14.40 19.67
C MET A 122 -7.31 15.39 19.82
N ARG A 123 -7.61 16.18 18.79
CA ARG A 123 -8.76 17.11 18.79
C ARG A 123 -10.08 16.38 18.96
N ALA A 124 -10.29 15.31 18.19
CA ALA A 124 -11.50 14.50 18.28
C ALA A 124 -11.67 13.88 19.66
N SER A 125 -10.60 13.34 20.24
CA SER A 125 -10.61 12.77 21.60
C SER A 125 -10.93 13.83 22.66
N ALA A 126 -10.33 15.02 22.58
CA ALA A 126 -10.58 16.10 23.54
C ALA A 126 -12.04 16.57 23.50
N MET A 127 -12.61 16.75 22.30
CA MET A 127 -14.03 17.10 22.15
C MET A 127 -14.95 16.01 22.72
N ALA A 128 -14.63 14.74 22.47
CA ALA A 128 -15.41 13.63 23.01
C ALA A 128 -15.39 13.61 24.55
N SER A 129 -14.22 13.83 25.17
CA SER A 129 -14.09 13.91 26.63
C SER A 129 -14.86 15.11 27.21
N LEU A 130 -14.79 16.28 26.58
CA LEU A 130 -15.53 17.48 27.03
C LEU A 130 -17.05 17.27 26.96
N ASN A 131 -17.53 16.65 25.89
CA ASN A 131 -18.95 16.32 25.75
C ASN A 131 -19.42 15.28 26.77
N ALA A 132 -18.56 14.31 27.12
CA ALA A 132 -18.86 13.34 28.17
C ALA A 132 -18.96 14.00 29.55
N THR A 133 -18.03 14.92 29.89
CA THR A 133 -18.08 15.68 31.15
C THR A 133 -19.29 16.62 31.23
N ALA A 134 -19.70 17.22 30.11
CA ALA A 134 -20.89 18.07 30.07
C ALA A 134 -22.22 17.27 30.19
N ALA A 135 -22.19 15.97 29.92
CA ALA A 135 -23.36 15.09 29.98
C ALA A 135 -23.54 14.40 31.36
N GLU A 136 -22.58 14.51 32.28
CA GLU A 136 -22.75 14.04 33.66
C GLU A 136 -23.65 15.00 34.46
N PRO A 137 -24.82 14.58 34.97
CA PRO A 137 -25.65 15.42 35.82
C PRO A 137 -24.96 15.59 37.18
N GLN A 138 -24.75 16.84 37.62
CA GLN A 138 -24.45 17.13 39.03
C GLN A 138 -25.61 16.66 39.90
N GLY A 139 -25.49 15.48 40.51
CA GLY A 139 -26.58 14.95 41.33
C GLY A 139 -26.17 13.75 42.17
N SER A 140 -25.43 13.98 43.25
CA SER A 140 -25.56 13.21 44.51
C SER A 140 -24.71 13.85 45.61
N GLY A 141 -25.12 15.03 46.07
CA GLY A 141 -24.64 15.64 47.31
C GLY A 141 -25.50 15.20 48.47
N ALA A 142 -25.02 14.18 49.18
CA ALA A 142 -25.37 13.69 50.52
C ALA A 142 -26.47 14.42 51.34
N SER A 143 -27.53 13.69 51.68
CA SER A 143 -28.20 13.81 52.99
C SER A 143 -28.36 12.42 53.62
N ARG A 144 -27.43 12.06 54.50
CA ARG A 144 -27.52 10.90 55.39
C ARG A 144 -27.25 11.42 56.80
N SER A 145 -28.30 11.52 57.61
CA SER A 145 -28.33 11.23 59.06
C SER A 145 -29.46 12.01 59.74
N MET A 146 -30.52 11.32 60.17
CA MET A 146 -31.21 11.62 61.44
C MET A 146 -32.13 10.44 61.77
N ASP A 147 -31.53 9.34 62.25
CA ASP A 147 -32.24 8.35 63.06
C ASP A 147 -31.79 8.60 64.51
N ASP A 148 -32.69 9.12 65.34
CA ASP A 148 -32.63 9.06 66.80
C ASP A 148 -34.09 9.06 67.30
N ALA A 149 -34.55 7.88 67.74
CA ALA A 149 -35.78 7.64 68.49
C ALA A 149 -35.52 6.52 69.50
#